data_AF-A0A5F8GBF7-F1
#
_entry.id   AF-A0A5F8GBF7-F1
#
_cell.length_a   1.000
_cell.length_b   1.000
_cell.length_c   1.000
_cell.angle_alpha   90.00
_cell.angle_beta   90.00
_cell.angle_gamma   90.00
#
_symmetry.space_group_name_H-M   'P 1'
#
loop_
_entity.id
_entity.type
_entity.pdbx_description
1 polymer ?
#
loop_
_entity_poly.entity_id
_entity_poly.type
_entity_poly.pdbx_seq_one_letter_code
_entity_poly.pdbx_strand_id
1 'polypeptide(L)'
;MNQPPVFDKPKIELHVHLDGAIKPETILYYGERRGIPLPANTVEKLQEIIGMDKPLSLPKFLAKFDYYMSAIEGDQEAIKPST
;
A
#
# COMPACT_ATOMS: atom_id res chain seq x y z
N MET A 1 -13.72 11.21 -8.75
CA MET A 1 -14.73 10.94 -9.80
C MET A 1 -15.14 9.48 -9.68
N ASN A 2 -16.38 9.18 -9.28
CA ASN A 2 -16.88 7.80 -9.29
C ASN A 2 -17.38 7.47 -10.70
N GLN A 3 -16.55 6.79 -11.48
CA GLN A 3 -17.02 6.20 -12.74
C GLN A 3 -17.89 4.98 -12.41
N PRO A 4 -18.98 4.74 -13.17
CA PRO A 4 -19.78 3.54 -13.01
C PRO A 4 -18.92 2.30 -13.27
N PRO A 5 -19.17 1.18 -12.57
CA PRO A 5 -18.40 -0.05 -12.76
C PRO A 5 -18.53 -0.52 -14.22
N VAL A 6 -17.38 -0.68 -14.89
CA VAL A 6 -17.32 -1.22 -16.27
C VAL A 6 -17.94 -2.61 -16.36
N PHE A 7 -17.86 -3.39 -15.28
CA PHE A 7 -18.46 -4.71 -15.16
C PHE A 7 -19.01 -4.92 -13.74
N ASP A 8 -20.34 -4.94 -13.61
CA ASP A 8 -21.04 -5.05 -12.31
C ASP A 8 -21.62 -6.45 -12.08
N LYS A 9 -20.73 -7.43 -12.03
CA LYS A 9 -21.00 -8.84 -11.68
C LYS A 9 -19.85 -9.35 -10.78
N PRO A 10 -20.02 -10.50 -10.10
CA PRO A 10 -18.93 -11.13 -9.34
C PRO A 10 -17.69 -11.34 -10.20
N LYS A 11 -16.52 -11.07 -9.62
CA LYS A 11 -15.21 -11.20 -10.26
C LYS A 11 -14.35 -12.17 -9.47
N ILE A 12 -13.43 -12.81 -10.16
CA ILE A 12 -12.45 -13.71 -9.55
C ILE A 12 -11.08 -13.07 -9.73
N GLU A 13 -10.33 -12.95 -8.64
CA GLU A 13 -8.94 -12.51 -8.62
C GLU A 13 -8.09 -13.66 -8.09
N LEU A 14 -7.22 -14.20 -8.96
CA LEU A 14 -6.37 -15.35 -8.63
C LEU A 14 -4.94 -14.95 -8.26
N HIS A 15 -4.55 -13.72 -8.61
CA HIS A 15 -3.20 -13.22 -8.38
C HIS A 15 -3.28 -11.79 -7.85
N VAL A 16 -3.07 -11.64 -6.55
CA VAL A 16 -2.89 -10.35 -5.88
C VAL A 16 -1.89 -10.54 -4.75
N HIS A 17 -1.01 -9.56 -4.59
CA HIS A 17 -0.02 -9.52 -3.53
C HIS A 17 -0.58 -8.71 -2.36
N LEU A 18 -0.70 -9.32 -1.18
CA LEU A 18 -1.27 -8.66 -0.01
C LEU A 18 -0.43 -7.46 0.46
N ASP A 19 0.89 -7.63 0.48
CA ASP A 19 1.89 -6.60 0.75
C ASP A 19 1.83 -5.46 -0.28
N GLY A 20 1.45 -5.75 -1.53
CA GLY A 20 1.17 -4.74 -2.56
C GLY A 20 -0.23 -4.12 -2.53
N ALA A 21 -1.10 -4.52 -1.60
CA ALA A 21 -2.51 -4.11 -1.53
C ALA A 21 -2.89 -3.47 -0.17
N ILE A 22 -1.90 -2.97 0.57
CA ILE A 22 -2.10 -2.33 1.88
C ILE A 22 -2.66 -0.92 1.69
N LYS A 23 -3.64 -0.56 2.54
CA LYS A 23 -4.20 0.80 2.58
C LYS A 23 -3.13 1.82 3.01
N PRO A 24 -2.95 2.95 2.30
CA PRO A 24 -2.01 4.00 2.71
C PRO A 24 -2.26 4.55 4.11
N GLU A 25 -3.52 4.63 4.53
CA GLU A 25 -3.91 5.03 5.89
C GLU A 25 -3.34 4.08 6.95
N THR A 26 -3.35 2.78 6.66
CA THR A 26 -2.80 1.74 7.54
C THR A 26 -1.28 1.84 7.64
N ILE A 27 -0.60 2.12 6.53
CA ILE A 27 0.86 2.35 6.52
C ILE A 27 1.20 3.55 7.42
N LEU A 28 0.52 4.68 7.24
CA LEU A 28 0.75 5.88 8.05
C LEU A 28 0.49 5.63 9.54
N TYR A 29 -0.62 4.97 9.86
CA TYR A 29 -1.00 4.64 11.24
C TYR A 29 0.07 3.81 11.95
N TYR A 30 0.53 2.71 11.34
CA TYR A 30 1.55 1.86 11.97
C TYR A 30 2.94 2.48 11.93
N GLY A 31 3.26 3.30 10.91
CA GLY A 31 4.49 4.09 10.87
C GLY A 31 4.57 5.05 12.06
N GLU A 32 3.51 5.83 12.31
CA GLU A 32 3.44 6.74 13.45
C GLU A 32 3.46 5.98 14.78
N ARG A 33 2.59 4.97 14.94
CA ARG A 33 2.46 4.18 16.16
C ARG A 33 3.77 3.50 16.57
N ARG A 34 4.57 3.03 15.60
CA ARG A 34 5.85 2.33 15.83
C ARG A 34 7.06 3.26 15.79
N GLY A 35 6.88 4.55 15.52
CA GLY A 35 7.98 5.50 15.38
C GLY A 35 8.88 5.22 14.18
N ILE A 36 8.34 4.63 13.11
CA ILE A 36 9.07 4.29 11.89
C ILE A 36 8.91 5.45 10.90
N PRO A 37 10.03 6.07 10.45
CA PRO A 37 9.97 7.19 9.54
C PRO A 37 9.45 6.75 8.17
N LEU A 38 8.46 7.47 7.67
CA LEU A 38 7.89 7.29 6.33
C LEU A 38 8.26 8.48 5.43
N PRO A 39 8.29 8.29 4.10
CA PRO A 39 8.65 9.35 3.17
C PRO A 39 7.57 10.45 3.04
N ALA A 40 6.41 10.28 3.67
CA ALA A 40 5.30 11.22 3.69
C ALA A 40 4.46 11.08 4.96
N ASN A 41 3.70 12.12 5.29
CA ASN A 41 2.79 12.20 6.45
C ASN A 41 1.31 12.40 6.07
N THR A 42 0.97 12.34 4.77
CA THR A 42 -0.41 12.36 4.28
C THR A 42 -0.61 11.23 3.27
N VAL A 43 -1.86 10.78 3.12
CA VAL A 43 -2.22 9.67 2.22
C VAL A 43 -1.85 10.01 0.78
N GLU A 44 -2.16 11.23 0.35
CA GLU A 44 -1.95 11.69 -1.02
C GLU A 44 -0.46 11.67 -1.39
N LYS A 45 0.38 12.25 -0.53
CA LYS A 45 1.83 12.27 -0.75
C LYS A 45 2.44 10.88 -0.67
N LEU A 46 1.95 10.03 0.23
CA LEU A 46 2.44 8.67 0.33
C LEU A 46 2.11 7.89 -0.95
N GLN A 47 0.88 8.02 -1.46
CA GLN A 47 0.45 7.42 -2.73
C GLN A 47 1.28 7.91 -3.92
N GLU A 48 1.59 9.20 -4.00
CA GLU A 48 2.47 9.74 -5.05
C GLU A 48 3.87 9.10 -5.02
N ILE A 49 4.40 8.81 -3.83
CA ILE A 49 5.74 8.25 -3.65
C ILE A 49 5.78 6.74 -3.90
N ILE A 50 4.84 5.97 -3.32
CA ILE A 50 4.85 4.50 -3.43
C ILE A 50 4.16 4.01 -4.72
N GLY A 51 3.25 4.82 -5.27
CA GLY A 51 2.55 4.56 -6.52
C GLY A 51 3.42 4.77 -7.77
N MET A 52 2.83 4.48 -8.92
CA MET A 52 3.50 4.52 -10.21
C MET A 52 2.49 4.77 -11.35
N ASP A 53 2.46 6.00 -11.89
CA ASP A 53 1.63 6.35 -13.06
C ASP A 53 2.34 6.17 -14.41
N LYS A 54 3.67 6.02 -14.37
CA LYS A 54 4.53 5.86 -15.56
C LYS A 54 5.27 4.53 -15.49
N PRO A 55 5.43 3.81 -16.60
CA PRO A 55 6.09 2.51 -16.61
C PRO A 55 7.55 2.62 -16.13
N LEU A 56 7.97 1.64 -15.34
CA LEU A 56 9.33 1.43 -14.88
C LEU A 56 9.78 0.01 -15.21
N SER A 57 11.03 -0.34 -14.86
CA SER A 57 11.50 -1.73 -14.88
C SER A 57 11.02 -2.48 -13.64
N LEU A 58 10.92 -3.82 -13.72
CA LEU A 58 10.55 -4.67 -12.59
C LEU A 58 11.36 -4.39 -11.31
N PRO A 59 12.70 -4.25 -11.35
CA PRO A 59 13.45 -3.93 -10.14
C PRO A 59 13.08 -2.57 -9.53
N LYS A 60 12.75 -1.58 -10.36
CA LYS A 60 12.33 -0.25 -9.88
C LYS A 60 10.93 -0.27 -9.28
N PHE A 61 10.04 -1.13 -9.79
CA PHE A 61 8.75 -1.40 -9.17
C PHE A 61 8.93 -2.06 -7.79
N LEU A 62 9.76 -3.10 -7.70
CA LEU A 62 10.01 -3.81 -6.43
C LEU A 62 10.67 -2.91 -5.37
N ALA A 63 11.53 -1.96 -5.77
CA ALA A 63 12.12 -0.99 -4.84
C ALA A 63 11.10 -0.07 -4.15
N LYS A 64 9.83 -0.01 -4.62
CA LYS A 64 8.77 0.76 -3.94
C LYS A 64 8.38 0.17 -2.59
N PHE A 65 8.57 -1.14 -2.38
CA PHE A 65 8.23 -1.82 -1.14
C PHE A 65 9.12 -1.34 0.03
N ASP A 66 10.36 -0.94 -0.27
CA ASP A 66 11.34 -0.44 0.71
C ASP A 66 10.84 0.81 1.47
N TYR A 67 9.90 1.56 0.91
CA TYR A 67 9.36 2.78 1.53
C TYR A 67 8.44 2.53 2.71
N TYR A 68 7.75 1.39 2.77
CA TYR A 68 6.66 1.18 3.72
C TYR A 68 6.66 -0.18 4.42
N MET A 69 7.39 -1.18 3.90
CA MET A 69 7.35 -2.53 4.48
C MET A 69 7.79 -2.56 5.94
N SER A 70 8.75 -1.73 6.34
CA SER A 70 9.20 -1.61 7.73
C SER A 70 8.08 -1.22 8.69
N ALA A 71 7.09 -0.45 8.25
CA ALA A 71 5.93 -0.06 9.07
C ALA A 71 5.03 -1.26 9.42
N ILE A 72 5.01 -2.30 8.58
CA ILE A 72 4.08 -3.43 8.69
C ILE A 72 4.78 -4.70 9.19
N GLU A 73 5.99 -4.98 8.71
CA GLU A 73 6.70 -6.21 9.06
C GLU A 73 7.06 -6.28 10.54
N GLY A 74 7.04 -7.50 11.10
CA GLY A 74 7.37 -7.74 12.51
C GLY A 74 6.32 -7.29 13.52
N ASP A 75 5.15 -6.80 13.09
CA ASP A 75 4.03 -6.43 13.97
C ASP A 75 2.79 -7.28 13.62
N GLN A 76 2.35 -8.11 14.57
CA GLN A 76 1.21 -9.01 14.38
C GLN A 76 -0.11 -8.25 14.16
N GLU A 77 -0.29 -7.10 14.81
CA GLU A 77 -1.50 -6.29 14.64
C GLU A 77 -1.50 -5.60 13.28
N ALA A 78 -0.33 -5.21 12.76
CA ALA A 78 -0.22 -4.67 11.41
C ALA A 78 -0.48 -5.73 10.32
N ILE A 79 -0.06 -6.98 10.54
CA ILE A 79 -0.28 -8.11 9.62
C ILE A 79 -1.74 -8.59 9.66
N LYS A 80 -2.37 -8.57 10.83
CA LYS A 80 -3.77 -8.94 11.03
C LYS A 80 -4.52 -7.76 11.66
N PRO A 81 -4.88 -6.74 10.86
CA PRO A 81 -5.65 -5.62 11.38
C PRO A 81 -7.00 -6.14 11.85
N SER A 82 -7.29 -5.98 13.13
CA SER A 82 -8.63 -6.19 13.67
C SER A 82 -9.52 -5.08 13.08
N THR A 83 -10.33 -5.43 12.09
CA THR A 83 -11.37 -4.56 11.50
C THR A 83 -12.29 -3.98 12.56
#